data_AF-A0A8C4ZKG1-F1
#
_entry.id   AF-A0A8C4ZKG1-F1
#
_cell.length_a   1.000
_cell.length_b   1.000
_cell.length_c   1.000
_cell.angle_alpha   90.00
_cell.angle_beta   90.00
_cell.angle_gamma   90.00
#
_symmetry.space_group_name_H-M   'P 1'
#
loop_
_entity.id
_entity.type
_entity.pdbx_description
1 polymer ?
#
loop_
_entity_poly.entity_id
_entity_poly.type
_entity_poly.pdbx_seq_one_letter_code
_entity_poly.pdbx_strand_id
1 'polypeptide(L)'
;MAYTHFKDNFWNSDPTGTVGYDVIIQHLNDGRRTCKEVEEFMKARASIEDKYAKDLLGLSRKVFGLNEMNTLKRSLDMFKLQIEHVGQTHLQLAQNMRDEAKKLEDFRERQKDAKKKVRQRLWNQGTFILWSKKAYEQKCRDKEEADQNVNRNANNTRNIEKLHSKALQAKQNADEADRVYFQNVTSLAKIRNEWLNEHGNACEVFEAQAKERINTLRNTVWTHVNQLSQQCVTSDELYEEVRKSLDQCDIKEDIEYFIHLRRTGDKPPAPVLYENFYSSDRNPNAGKNTWISESIHPSVLKHLLLIYSVYSIFLFSEIQAGHFT
;
A
#
# COMPACT_ATOMS: atom_id res chain seq x y z
N MET A 1 14.99 10.43 -31.17
CA MET A 1 14.43 11.70 -30.65
C MET A 1 15.42 12.25 -29.65
N ALA A 2 15.79 13.53 -29.74
CA ALA A 2 16.64 14.16 -28.73
C ALA A 2 15.85 14.30 -27.41
N TYR A 3 16.47 13.95 -26.28
CA TYR A 3 15.85 14.12 -24.97
C TYR A 3 15.78 15.61 -24.62
N THR A 4 14.60 16.07 -24.18
CA THR A 4 14.39 17.44 -23.71
C THR A 4 14.67 17.53 -22.20
N HIS A 5 15.49 18.50 -21.77
CA HIS A 5 15.88 18.67 -20.37
C HIS A 5 15.26 19.90 -19.72
N PHE A 6 15.15 19.89 -18.39
CA PHE A 6 14.61 21.03 -17.65
C PHE A 6 15.49 22.27 -17.85
N LYS A 7 16.81 22.10 -17.80
CA LYS A 7 17.75 23.20 -17.97
C LYS A 7 17.68 23.89 -19.34
N ASP A 8 17.07 23.27 -20.34
CA ASP A 8 16.98 23.84 -21.69
C ASP A 8 15.63 24.55 -21.94
N ASN A 9 14.62 24.30 -21.09
CA ASN A 9 13.23 24.66 -21.38
C ASN A 9 12.55 25.51 -20.29
N PHE A 10 13.12 25.64 -19.09
CA PHE A 10 12.54 26.41 -17.99
C PHE A 10 13.35 27.68 -17.68
N TRP A 11 13.53 28.52 -18.70
CA TRP A 11 14.15 29.85 -18.60
C TRP A 11 13.11 30.96 -18.48
N ASN A 12 13.54 32.12 -17.98
CA ASN A 12 12.75 33.35 -17.96
C ASN A 12 13.43 34.43 -18.80
N SER A 13 12.64 35.29 -19.43
CA SER A 13 13.15 36.41 -20.24
C SER A 13 13.81 37.49 -19.38
N ASP A 14 13.30 37.71 -18.17
CA ASP A 14 13.90 38.58 -17.16
C ASP A 14 14.75 37.75 -16.18
N PRO A 15 16.02 38.12 -15.92
CA PRO A 15 16.86 37.52 -14.87
C PRO A 15 16.24 37.51 -13.47
N THR A 16 15.24 38.36 -13.21
CA THR A 16 14.47 38.41 -11.95
C THR A 16 13.19 37.58 -11.98
N GLY A 17 12.79 37.04 -13.13
CA GLY A 17 11.60 36.22 -13.28
C GLY A 17 11.77 34.84 -12.64
N THR A 18 10.68 34.31 -12.06
CA THR A 18 10.66 33.00 -11.39
C THR A 18 9.76 31.97 -12.07
N VAL A 19 9.06 32.32 -13.16
CA VAL A 19 8.00 31.48 -13.75
C VAL A 19 8.47 30.05 -14.06
N GLY A 20 9.57 29.88 -14.80
CA GLY A 20 10.11 28.56 -15.10
C GLY A 20 10.45 27.73 -13.86
N TYR A 21 11.00 28.39 -12.83
CA TYR A 21 11.30 27.78 -11.54
C TYR A 21 10.01 27.37 -10.79
N ASP A 22 9.02 28.25 -10.74
CA ASP A 22 7.74 28.02 -10.04
C ASP A 22 6.98 26.83 -10.65
N VAL A 23 7.02 26.68 -11.98
CA VAL A 23 6.44 25.52 -12.68
C VAL A 23 7.12 24.21 -12.28
N ILE A 24 8.45 24.15 -12.28
CA ILE A 24 9.20 22.95 -11.84
C ILE A 24 8.87 22.62 -10.38
N ILE A 25 8.89 23.63 -9.52
CA ILE A 25 8.59 23.46 -8.10
C ILE A 25 7.18 22.93 -7.88
N GLN A 26 6.19 23.45 -8.61
CA GLN A 26 4.82 22.99 -8.54
C GLN A 26 4.74 21.52 -8.94
N HIS A 27 5.36 21.13 -10.06
CA HIS A 27 5.44 19.73 -10.49
C HIS A 27 6.04 18.80 -9.40
N LEU A 28 7.13 19.22 -8.75
CA LEU A 28 7.74 18.45 -7.65
C LEU A 28 6.87 18.39 -6.39
N ASN A 29 6.10 19.46 -6.10
CA ASN A 29 5.16 19.47 -4.98
C ASN A 29 3.98 18.52 -5.22
N ASP A 30 3.44 18.52 -6.44
CA ASP A 30 2.37 17.63 -6.83
C ASP A 30 2.84 16.17 -6.82
N GLY A 31 4.05 15.90 -7.34
CA GLY A 31 4.68 14.59 -7.22
C GLY A 31 4.85 14.12 -5.77
N ARG A 32 5.21 15.02 -4.84
CA ARG A 32 5.29 14.70 -3.41
C ARG A 32 3.92 14.37 -2.82
N ARG A 33 2.86 15.07 -3.25
CA ARG A 33 1.48 14.80 -2.82
C ARG A 33 1.04 13.41 -3.28
N THR A 34 1.31 13.05 -4.54
CA THR A 34 1.04 11.70 -5.06
C THR A 34 1.76 10.62 -4.25
N CYS A 35 3.02 10.82 -3.84
CA CYS A 35 3.70 9.86 -2.97
C CYS A 35 2.98 9.66 -1.63
N LYS A 36 2.43 10.74 -1.05
CA LYS A 36 1.66 10.65 0.19
C LYS A 36 0.33 9.91 -0.01
N GLU A 37 -0.38 10.19 -1.09
CA GLU A 37 -1.64 9.50 -1.43
C GLU A 37 -1.41 7.98 -1.61
N VAL A 38 -0.35 7.59 -2.33
CA VAL A 38 0.00 6.16 -2.51
C VAL A 38 0.40 5.51 -1.19
N GLU A 39 1.20 6.19 -0.36
CA GLU A 39 1.54 5.71 0.98
C GLU A 39 0.29 5.48 1.85
N GLU A 40 -0.61 6.46 1.92
CA GLU A 40 -1.84 6.37 2.70
C GLU A 40 -2.75 5.24 2.20
N PHE A 41 -2.83 5.06 0.88
CA PHE A 41 -3.54 3.95 0.27
C PHE A 41 -2.97 2.60 0.70
N MET A 42 -1.64 2.43 0.65
CA MET A 42 -0.99 1.19 1.07
C MET A 42 -1.17 0.91 2.57
N LYS A 43 -1.12 1.95 3.42
CA LYS A 43 -1.42 1.82 4.85
C LYS A 43 -2.87 1.38 5.09
N ALA A 44 -3.84 1.95 4.37
CA ALA A 44 -5.24 1.53 4.44
C ALA A 44 -5.43 0.08 3.98
N ARG A 45 -4.79 -0.32 2.87
CA ARG A 45 -4.79 -1.71 2.37
C ARG A 45 -4.22 -2.68 3.39
N ALA A 46 -3.12 -2.32 4.06
CA ALA A 46 -2.50 -3.11 5.11
C ALA A 46 -3.42 -3.28 6.33
N SER A 47 -4.16 -2.24 6.73
CA SER A 47 -5.13 -2.33 7.83
C SER A 47 -6.30 -3.26 7.52
N ILE A 48 -6.77 -3.29 6.26
CA ILE A 48 -7.79 -4.25 5.82
C ILE A 48 -7.25 -5.69 5.94
N GLU A 49 -6.02 -5.91 5.46
CA GLU A 49 -5.38 -7.23 5.51
C GLU A 49 -5.16 -7.73 6.94
N ASP A 50 -4.72 -6.83 7.83
CA ASP A 50 -4.49 -7.12 9.24
C ASP A 50 -5.77 -7.52 9.97
N LYS A 51 -6.89 -6.85 9.66
CA LYS A 51 -8.19 -7.21 10.21
C LYS A 51 -8.60 -8.60 9.73
N TYR A 52 -8.51 -8.86 8.42
CA TYR A 52 -8.84 -10.16 7.85
C TYR A 52 -8.01 -11.29 8.48
N ALA A 53 -6.69 -11.08 8.60
CA ALA A 53 -5.78 -12.00 9.26
C ALA A 53 -6.20 -12.30 10.71
N LYS A 54 -6.52 -11.28 11.51
CA LYS A 54 -6.96 -11.44 12.89
C LYS A 54 -8.30 -12.17 13.00
N ASP A 55 -9.23 -11.91 12.09
CA ASP A 55 -10.53 -12.60 12.06
C ASP A 55 -10.33 -14.10 11.74
N LEU A 56 -9.43 -14.44 10.81
CA LEU A 56 -9.05 -15.84 10.52
C LEU A 56 -8.39 -16.54 11.71
N LEU A 57 -7.43 -15.87 12.38
CA LEU A 57 -6.78 -16.40 13.59
C LEU A 57 -7.76 -16.57 14.76
N GLY A 58 -8.79 -15.70 14.83
CA GLY A 58 -9.88 -15.84 15.79
C GLY A 58 -10.76 -17.05 15.45
N LEU A 59 -11.07 -17.24 14.16
CA LEU A 59 -11.86 -18.37 13.66
C LEU A 59 -11.15 -19.71 13.92
N SER A 60 -9.84 -19.78 13.66
CA SER A 60 -9.05 -21.00 13.85
C SER A 60 -8.95 -21.45 15.30
N ARG A 61 -9.36 -20.64 16.28
CA ARG A 61 -9.41 -21.03 17.71
C ARG A 61 -10.75 -21.61 18.13
N LYS A 62 -11.81 -21.44 17.33
CA LYS A 62 -13.14 -21.95 17.66
C LYS A 62 -13.16 -23.48 17.66
N VAL A 63 -14.00 -24.06 18.52
CA VAL A 63 -14.23 -25.52 18.53
C VAL A 63 -14.95 -25.92 17.25
N PHE A 64 -14.43 -26.93 16.56
CA PHE A 64 -14.92 -27.43 15.28
C PHE A 64 -14.59 -28.92 15.20
N GLY A 65 -15.54 -29.76 14.78
CA GLY A 65 -15.32 -31.20 14.61
C GLY A 65 -15.01 -31.98 15.89
N LEU A 66 -15.40 -31.52 17.07
CA LEU A 66 -15.00 -32.12 18.36
C LEU A 66 -15.40 -33.60 18.51
N ASN A 67 -16.57 -33.95 17.99
CA ASN A 67 -17.14 -35.29 18.13
C ASN A 67 -16.75 -36.24 17.00
N GLU A 68 -16.11 -35.72 15.95
CA GLU A 68 -15.62 -36.55 14.86
C GLU A 68 -14.44 -37.40 15.32
N MET A 69 -14.25 -38.53 14.65
CA MET A 69 -13.28 -39.55 15.06
C MET A 69 -12.35 -39.91 13.91
N ASN A 70 -11.22 -40.53 14.27
CA ASN A 70 -10.25 -41.14 13.37
C ASN A 70 -9.86 -40.29 12.13
N THR A 71 -10.08 -40.77 10.91
CA THR A 71 -9.54 -40.16 9.68
C THR A 71 -10.24 -38.85 9.33
N LEU A 72 -11.57 -38.77 9.45
CA LEU A 72 -12.29 -37.51 9.25
C LEU A 72 -11.87 -36.45 10.26
N LYS A 73 -11.70 -36.82 11.53
CA LYS A 73 -11.22 -35.90 12.57
C LYS A 73 -9.86 -35.29 12.21
N ARG A 74 -8.93 -36.10 11.74
CA ARG A 74 -7.60 -35.66 11.31
C ARG A 74 -7.69 -34.62 10.19
N SER A 75 -8.58 -34.82 9.22
CA SER A 75 -8.76 -33.89 8.11
C SER A 75 -9.44 -32.58 8.52
N LEU A 76 -10.37 -32.63 9.46
CA LEU A 76 -10.96 -31.41 10.04
C LEU A 76 -9.93 -30.62 10.88
N ASP A 77 -9.03 -31.31 11.58
CA ASP A 77 -7.91 -30.67 12.30
C ASP A 77 -6.92 -30.04 11.32
N MET A 78 -6.60 -30.72 10.21
CA MET A 78 -5.75 -30.17 9.14
C MET A 78 -6.38 -28.92 8.54
N PHE A 79 -7.68 -28.95 8.21
CA PHE A 79 -8.39 -27.77 7.71
C PHE A 79 -8.26 -26.59 8.67
N LYS A 80 -8.52 -26.81 9.96
CA LYS A 80 -8.41 -25.78 11.00
C LYS A 80 -6.98 -25.22 11.12
N LEU A 81 -5.96 -26.08 11.06
CA LEU A 81 -4.56 -25.69 11.06
C LEU A 81 -4.22 -24.81 9.86
N GLN A 82 -4.65 -25.17 8.66
CA GLN A 82 -4.35 -24.38 7.47
C GLN A 82 -5.08 -23.03 7.46
N ILE A 83 -6.29 -22.93 8.03
CA ILE A 83 -6.94 -21.61 8.25
C ILE A 83 -6.11 -20.72 9.18
N GLU A 84 -5.49 -21.30 10.22
CA GLU A 84 -4.56 -20.55 11.07
C GLU A 84 -3.34 -20.04 10.27
N HIS A 85 -2.70 -20.90 9.49
CA HIS A 85 -1.56 -20.53 8.65
C HIS A 85 -1.92 -19.46 7.60
N VAL A 86 -3.08 -19.56 6.97
CA VAL A 86 -3.59 -18.49 6.08
C VAL A 86 -3.70 -17.18 6.85
N GLY A 87 -4.28 -17.19 8.06
CA GLY A 87 -4.32 -16.03 8.93
C GLY A 87 -2.92 -15.44 9.23
N GLN A 88 -1.93 -16.29 9.53
CA GLN A 88 -0.55 -15.87 9.80
C GLN A 88 0.12 -15.25 8.57
N THR A 89 -0.04 -15.83 7.38
CA THR A 89 0.55 -15.31 6.14
C THR A 89 -0.04 -13.94 5.76
N HIS A 90 -1.36 -13.77 5.88
CA HIS A 90 -2.00 -12.45 5.69
C HIS A 90 -1.54 -11.41 6.71
N LEU A 91 -1.28 -11.80 7.97
CA LEU A 91 -0.72 -10.90 8.98
C LEU A 91 0.68 -10.42 8.60
N GLN A 92 1.53 -11.32 8.10
CA GLN A 92 2.87 -10.97 7.62
C GLN A 92 2.79 -10.07 6.37
N LEU A 93 1.89 -10.36 5.44
CA LEU A 93 1.66 -9.51 4.27
C LEU A 93 1.27 -8.08 4.67
N ALA A 94 0.35 -7.94 5.64
CA ALA A 94 -0.03 -6.64 6.18
C ALA A 94 1.19 -5.86 6.72
N GLN A 95 2.08 -6.55 7.43
CA GLN A 95 3.31 -5.93 7.94
C GLN A 95 4.24 -5.50 6.80
N ASN A 96 4.49 -6.37 5.81
CA ASN A 96 5.32 -6.05 4.65
C ASN A 96 4.80 -4.82 3.89
N MET A 97 3.48 -4.69 3.75
CA MET A 97 2.86 -3.50 3.13
C MET A 97 3.11 -2.22 3.94
N ARG A 98 3.08 -2.29 5.27
CA ARG A 98 3.40 -1.14 6.14
C ARG A 98 4.86 -0.73 5.99
N ASP A 99 5.76 -1.70 5.89
CA ASP A 99 7.19 -1.44 5.73
C ASP A 99 7.48 -0.79 4.38
N GLU A 100 6.85 -1.25 3.30
CA GLU A 100 6.95 -0.60 1.97
C GLU A 100 6.36 0.83 1.98
N ALA A 101 5.22 1.03 2.64
CA ALA A 101 4.66 2.37 2.82
C ALA A 101 5.63 3.27 3.61
N LYS A 102 6.31 2.72 4.62
CA LYS A 102 7.29 3.45 5.42
C LYS A 102 8.52 3.85 4.59
N LYS A 103 9.02 2.96 3.73
CA LYS A 103 10.11 3.30 2.79
C LYS A 103 9.73 4.44 1.84
N LEU A 104 8.48 4.47 1.36
CA LEU A 104 7.97 5.55 0.52
C LEU A 104 7.84 6.88 1.30
N GLU A 105 7.41 6.83 2.55
CA GLU A 105 7.37 7.98 3.46
C GLU A 105 8.77 8.59 3.66
N ASP A 106 9.76 7.75 3.96
CA ASP A 106 11.14 8.17 4.22
C ASP A 106 11.78 8.75 2.94
N PHE A 107 11.52 8.15 1.78
CA PHE A 107 11.89 8.71 0.49
C PHE A 107 11.29 10.10 0.26
N ARG A 108 10.00 10.27 0.54
CA ARG A 108 9.27 11.54 0.38
C ARG A 108 9.88 12.65 1.24
N GLU A 109 10.21 12.37 2.50
CA GLU A 109 10.82 13.37 3.39
C GLU A 109 12.27 13.68 2.99
N ARG A 110 13.06 12.69 2.55
CA ARG A 110 14.40 12.94 1.99
C ARG A 110 14.37 13.86 0.78
N GLN A 111 13.45 13.63 -0.17
CA GLN A 111 13.32 14.51 -1.34
C GLN A 111 12.89 15.94 -0.97
N LYS A 112 11.97 16.08 0.00
CA LYS A 112 11.54 17.39 0.50
C LYS A 112 12.72 18.20 1.05
N ASP A 113 13.58 17.58 1.86
CA ASP A 113 14.72 18.25 2.47
C ASP A 113 15.81 18.59 1.45
N ALA A 114 16.10 17.67 0.52
CA ALA A 114 17.04 17.91 -0.58
C ALA A 114 16.58 19.10 -1.45
N LYS A 115 15.28 19.13 -1.83
CA LYS A 115 14.70 20.25 -2.58
C LYS A 115 14.79 21.58 -1.83
N LYS A 116 14.55 21.58 -0.50
CA LYS A 116 14.63 22.79 0.33
C LYS A 116 16.03 23.40 0.28
N LYS A 117 17.09 22.59 0.33
CA LYS A 117 18.49 23.06 0.24
C LYS A 117 18.79 23.72 -1.11
N VAL A 118 18.36 23.12 -2.22
CA VAL A 118 18.55 23.68 -3.57
C VAL A 118 17.79 25.00 -3.72
N ARG A 119 16.53 25.05 -3.27
CA ARG A 119 15.72 26.27 -3.25
C ARG A 119 16.39 27.41 -2.52
N GLN A 120 16.93 27.16 -1.32
CA GLN A 120 17.55 28.22 -0.52
C GLN A 120 18.75 28.83 -1.23
N ARG A 121 19.58 28.01 -1.88
CA ARG A 121 20.75 28.49 -2.64
C ARG A 121 20.33 29.39 -3.81
N LEU A 122 19.37 28.95 -4.62
CA LEU A 122 18.83 29.74 -5.72
C LEU A 122 18.20 31.07 -5.25
N TRP A 123 17.41 31.02 -4.18
CA TRP A 123 16.77 32.21 -3.62
C TRP A 123 17.79 33.26 -3.15
N ASN A 124 18.84 32.82 -2.47
CA ASN A 124 19.89 33.72 -1.99
C ASN A 124 20.63 34.39 -3.17
N GLN A 125 20.89 33.68 -4.27
CA GLN A 125 21.51 34.29 -5.45
C GLN A 125 20.56 35.20 -6.23
N GLY A 126 19.29 34.81 -6.38
CA GLY A 126 18.28 35.64 -7.06
C GLY A 126 18.03 36.96 -6.33
N THR A 127 17.98 36.93 -5.00
CA THR A 127 17.88 38.17 -4.20
C THR A 127 19.13 39.03 -4.37
N PHE A 128 20.33 38.44 -4.40
CA PHE A 128 21.57 39.18 -4.64
C PHE A 128 21.57 39.88 -6.01
N ILE A 129 21.13 39.22 -7.08
CA ILE A 129 20.94 39.85 -8.41
C ILE A 129 20.00 41.05 -8.33
N LEU A 130 18.87 40.91 -7.64
CA LEU A 130 17.90 42.00 -7.52
C LEU A 130 18.53 43.23 -6.82
N TRP A 131 19.29 43.01 -5.75
CA TRP A 131 20.00 44.09 -5.04
C TRP A 131 21.08 44.73 -5.92
N SER A 132 21.88 43.93 -6.62
CA SER A 132 22.92 44.43 -7.54
C SER A 132 22.34 45.20 -8.72
N LYS A 133 21.19 44.76 -9.26
CA LYS A 133 20.46 45.47 -10.32
C LYS A 133 19.97 46.84 -9.83
N LYS A 134 19.38 46.91 -8.63
CA LYS A 134 18.96 48.19 -8.03
C LYS A 134 20.13 49.14 -7.78
N ALA A 135 21.26 48.62 -7.29
CA ALA A 135 22.48 49.40 -7.07
C ALA A 135 23.02 49.96 -8.40
N TYR A 136 23.05 49.12 -9.44
CA TYR A 136 23.38 49.53 -10.80
C TYR A 136 22.47 50.65 -11.31
N GLU A 137 21.15 50.47 -11.22
CA GLU A 137 20.15 51.46 -11.66
C GLU A 137 20.29 52.80 -10.94
N GLN A 138 20.63 52.79 -9.63
CA GLN A 138 20.92 54.01 -8.90
C GLN A 138 22.17 54.71 -9.44
N LYS A 139 23.22 53.97 -9.78
CA LYS A 139 24.44 54.54 -10.34
C LYS A 139 24.27 55.08 -11.76
N CYS A 140 23.35 54.52 -12.55
CA CYS A 140 22.92 55.15 -13.80
C CYS A 140 22.38 56.56 -13.56
N ARG A 141 21.50 56.71 -12.55
CA ARG A 141 20.91 58.00 -12.18
C ARG A 141 21.96 58.98 -11.67
N ASP A 142 22.86 58.53 -10.79
CA ASP A 142 23.95 59.36 -10.26
C ASP A 142 24.86 59.90 -11.40
N LYS A 143 25.17 59.06 -12.40
CA LYS A 143 25.94 59.47 -13.59
C LYS A 143 25.19 60.50 -14.43
N GLU A 144 23.93 60.22 -14.74
CA GLU A 144 23.09 61.13 -15.54
C GLU A 144 22.96 62.51 -14.87
N GLU A 145 22.79 62.54 -13.55
CA GLU A 145 22.76 63.77 -12.75
C GLU A 145 24.10 64.52 -12.80
N ALA A 146 25.23 63.81 -12.66
CA ALA A 146 26.57 64.39 -12.74
C ALA A 146 26.84 65.01 -14.13
N ASP A 147 26.50 64.30 -15.21
CA ASP A 147 26.64 64.78 -16.58
C ASP A 147 25.76 66.01 -16.86
N GLN A 148 24.51 65.99 -16.39
CA GLN A 148 23.62 67.16 -16.47
C GLN A 148 24.20 68.36 -15.70
N ASN A 149 24.79 68.13 -14.53
CA ASN A 149 25.40 69.18 -13.73
C ASN A 149 26.66 69.78 -14.40
N VAL A 150 27.47 68.97 -15.08
CA VAL A 150 28.57 69.47 -15.94
C VAL A 150 28.02 70.39 -17.03
N ASN A 151 27.00 69.94 -17.77
CA ASN A 151 26.39 70.74 -18.85
C ASN A 151 25.74 72.04 -18.36
N ARG A 152 25.07 72.04 -17.19
CA ARG A 152 24.45 73.23 -16.60
C ARG A 152 25.48 74.29 -16.20
N ASN A 153 26.65 73.86 -15.72
CA ASN A 153 27.70 74.77 -15.26
C ASN A 153 28.59 75.28 -16.41
N ALA A 154 28.49 74.72 -17.61
CA ALA A 154 29.26 75.14 -18.78
C ALA A 154 28.82 76.49 -19.40
N ASN A 155 27.58 76.94 -19.16
CA ASN A 155 26.96 78.05 -19.91
C ASN A 155 26.70 79.35 -19.12
N ASN A 156 27.31 79.55 -17.93
CA ASN A 156 26.99 80.69 -17.05
C ASN A 156 28.17 81.67 -16.92
N THR A 157 27.95 82.98 -17.10
CA THR A 157 29.03 83.98 -17.36
C THR A 157 29.39 84.94 -16.21
N ARG A 158 28.91 84.73 -14.97
CA ARG A 158 29.24 85.59 -13.81
C ARG A 158 30.10 84.84 -12.78
N ASN A 159 31.34 85.31 -12.56
CA ASN A 159 32.42 84.79 -11.69
C ASN A 159 33.22 83.56 -12.20
N ILE A 160 34.25 83.83 -13.02
CA ILE A 160 35.07 82.84 -13.75
C ILE A 160 35.81 81.84 -12.83
N GLU A 161 36.45 82.26 -11.74
CA GLU A 161 37.21 81.34 -10.85
C GLU A 161 36.31 80.35 -10.09
N LYS A 162 35.20 80.84 -9.52
CA LYS A 162 34.22 79.97 -8.85
C LYS A 162 33.55 79.01 -9.83
N LEU A 163 33.34 79.43 -11.08
CA LEU A 163 32.82 78.57 -12.14
C LEU A 163 33.84 77.50 -12.55
N HIS A 164 35.11 77.86 -12.70
CA HIS A 164 36.17 76.90 -13.02
C HIS A 164 36.29 75.80 -11.96
N SER A 165 36.26 76.18 -10.68
CA SER A 165 36.26 75.22 -9.56
C SER A 165 35.02 74.32 -9.57
N LYS A 166 33.83 74.88 -9.82
CA LYS A 166 32.58 74.11 -9.93
C LYS A 166 32.57 73.17 -11.13
N ALA A 167 33.08 73.60 -12.28
CA ALA A 167 33.17 72.79 -13.49
C ALA A 167 34.16 71.62 -13.30
N LEU A 168 35.30 71.87 -12.65
CA LEU A 168 36.26 70.82 -12.31
C LEU A 168 35.66 69.79 -11.35
N GLN A 169 34.95 70.24 -10.31
CA GLN A 169 34.28 69.34 -9.37
C GLN A 169 33.15 68.53 -10.03
N ALA A 170 32.35 69.17 -10.89
CA ALA A 170 31.31 68.47 -11.65
C ALA A 170 31.90 67.40 -12.57
N LYS A 171 33.03 67.70 -13.24
CA LYS A 171 33.74 66.74 -14.08
C LYS A 171 34.30 65.57 -13.28
N GLN A 172 34.94 65.82 -12.13
CA GLN A 172 35.44 64.76 -11.25
C GLN A 172 34.32 63.86 -10.74
N ASN A 173 33.16 64.42 -10.41
CA ASN A 173 31.99 63.65 -10.00
C ASN A 173 31.45 62.79 -11.15
N ALA A 174 31.43 63.31 -12.38
CA ALA A 174 31.02 62.56 -13.57
C ALA A 174 31.99 61.40 -13.86
N ASP A 175 33.30 61.65 -13.81
CA ASP A 175 34.34 60.63 -14.03
C ASP A 175 34.28 59.52 -12.96
N GLU A 176 34.07 59.87 -11.68
CA GLU A 176 33.90 58.88 -10.61
C GLU A 176 32.58 58.10 -10.75
N ALA A 177 31.49 58.77 -11.11
CA ALA A 177 30.21 58.09 -11.37
C ALA A 177 30.32 57.10 -12.55
N ASP A 178 31.03 57.45 -13.62
CA ASP A 178 31.29 56.56 -14.75
C ASP A 178 32.15 55.35 -14.36
N ARG A 179 33.21 55.56 -13.56
CA ARG A 179 34.03 54.46 -13.04
C ARG A 179 33.20 53.49 -12.21
N VAL A 180 32.36 54.01 -11.30
CA VAL A 180 31.49 53.20 -10.44
C VAL A 180 30.40 52.51 -11.25
N TYR A 181 29.87 53.15 -12.29
CA TYR A 181 28.93 52.54 -13.23
C TYR A 181 29.55 51.34 -13.94
N PHE A 182 30.74 51.50 -14.53
CA PHE A 182 31.46 50.41 -15.21
C PHE A 182 31.74 49.22 -14.29
N GLN A 183 32.16 49.49 -13.05
CA GLN A 183 32.38 48.46 -12.03
C GLN A 183 31.10 47.69 -11.71
N ASN A 184 29.96 48.37 -11.58
CA ASN A 184 28.68 47.73 -11.30
C ASN A 184 28.15 46.93 -12.48
N VAL A 185 28.30 47.40 -13.73
CA VAL A 185 27.95 46.63 -14.93
C VAL A 185 28.74 45.31 -14.96
N THR A 186 30.05 45.40 -14.74
CA THR A 186 30.94 44.23 -14.74
C THR A 186 30.58 43.26 -13.62
N SER A 187 30.31 43.77 -12.42
CA SER A 187 29.87 42.98 -11.27
C SER A 187 28.52 42.29 -11.55
N LEU A 188 27.53 43.02 -12.04
CA LEU A 188 26.21 42.48 -12.37
C LEU A 188 26.27 41.40 -13.45
N ALA A 189 27.11 41.59 -14.48
CA ALA A 189 27.33 40.58 -15.52
C ALA A 189 27.92 39.29 -14.95
N LYS A 190 28.89 39.40 -14.05
CA LYS A 190 29.48 38.25 -13.34
C LYS A 190 28.44 37.50 -12.52
N ILE A 191 27.69 38.21 -11.68
CA ILE A 191 26.66 37.62 -10.81
C ILE A 191 25.55 36.95 -11.65
N ARG A 192 25.15 37.57 -12.76
CA ARG A 192 24.20 36.99 -13.71
C ARG A 192 24.70 35.65 -14.26
N ASN A 193 25.96 35.57 -14.68
CA ASN A 193 26.53 34.34 -15.21
C ASN A 193 26.62 33.24 -14.15
N GLU A 194 26.97 33.59 -12.91
CA GLU A 194 26.97 32.65 -11.78
C GLU A 194 25.56 32.09 -11.52
N TRP A 195 24.54 32.96 -11.54
CA TRP A 195 23.15 32.53 -11.38
C TRP A 195 22.64 31.68 -12.53
N LEU A 196 23.00 32.00 -13.78
CA LEU A 196 22.62 31.17 -14.95
C LEU A 196 23.14 29.74 -14.79
N ASN A 197 24.39 29.60 -14.31
CA ASN A 197 24.98 28.31 -14.02
C ASN A 197 24.26 27.59 -12.88
N GLU A 198 23.99 28.27 -11.76
CA GLU A 198 23.27 27.67 -10.62
C GLU A 198 21.84 27.28 -10.97
N HIS A 199 21.12 28.08 -11.77
CA HIS A 199 19.78 27.75 -12.26
C HIS A 199 19.82 26.51 -13.14
N GLY A 200 20.79 26.40 -14.05
CA GLY A 200 21.03 25.20 -14.85
C GLY A 200 21.26 23.97 -13.99
N ASN A 201 22.17 24.05 -13.02
CA ASN A 201 22.47 22.97 -12.07
C ASN A 201 21.23 22.55 -11.25
N ALA A 202 20.46 23.53 -10.78
CA ALA A 202 19.25 23.26 -10.02
C ALA A 202 18.19 22.57 -10.88
N CYS A 203 18.02 22.98 -12.14
CA CYS A 203 17.13 22.31 -13.09
C CYS A 203 17.51 20.84 -13.28
N GLU A 204 18.81 20.53 -13.45
CA GLU A 204 19.29 19.15 -13.55
C GLU A 204 18.99 18.34 -12.27
N VAL A 205 19.21 18.92 -11.09
CA VAL A 205 18.90 18.27 -9.81
C VAL A 205 17.39 18.02 -9.67
N PHE A 206 16.55 18.97 -10.05
CA PHE A 206 15.10 18.82 -10.00
C PHE A 206 14.58 17.79 -11.01
N GLU A 207 15.16 17.76 -12.21
CA GLU A 207 14.85 16.74 -13.22
C GLU A 207 15.24 15.34 -12.71
N ALA A 208 16.42 15.20 -12.09
CA ALA A 208 16.87 13.96 -11.48
C ALA A 208 15.92 13.52 -10.35
N GLN A 209 15.48 14.43 -9.49
CA GLN A 209 14.49 14.14 -8.45
C GLN A 209 13.15 13.69 -9.02
N ALA A 210 12.68 14.32 -10.10
CA ALA A 210 11.44 13.93 -10.78
C ALA A 210 11.55 12.51 -11.37
N LYS A 211 12.68 12.19 -12.03
CA LYS A 211 12.96 10.84 -12.56
C LYS A 211 13.03 9.80 -11.47
N GLU A 212 13.77 10.08 -10.40
CA GLU A 212 13.89 9.18 -9.24
C GLU A 212 12.51 8.90 -8.63
N ARG A 213 11.68 9.94 -8.44
CA ARG A 213 10.32 9.80 -7.93
C ARG A 213 9.47 8.87 -8.80
N ILE A 214 9.47 9.07 -10.12
CA ILE A 214 8.70 8.24 -11.06
C ILE A 214 9.14 6.78 -10.95
N ASN A 215 10.45 6.54 -10.93
CA ASN A 215 11.00 5.19 -10.80
C ASN A 215 10.64 4.54 -9.46
N THR A 216 10.79 5.28 -8.35
CA THR A 216 10.45 4.80 -7.01
C THR A 216 8.97 4.43 -6.92
N LEU A 217 8.06 5.30 -7.34
CA LEU A 217 6.62 5.01 -7.32
C LEU A 217 6.26 3.78 -8.15
N ARG A 218 6.79 3.69 -9.38
CA ARG A 218 6.58 2.52 -10.24
C ARG A 218 7.03 1.24 -9.54
N ASN A 219 8.21 1.24 -8.94
CA ASN A 219 8.77 0.06 -8.30
C ASN A 219 8.03 -0.29 -7.00
N THR A 220 7.60 0.69 -6.22
CA THR A 220 6.78 0.45 -5.02
C THR A 220 5.46 -0.22 -5.37
N VAL A 221 4.75 0.27 -6.39
CA VAL A 221 3.50 -0.35 -6.86
C VAL A 221 3.75 -1.76 -7.41
N TRP A 222 4.82 -1.93 -8.19
CA TRP A 222 5.23 -3.25 -8.71
C TRP A 222 5.49 -4.27 -7.60
N THR A 223 6.27 -3.89 -6.58
CA THR A 223 6.54 -4.74 -5.42
C THR A 223 5.25 -5.08 -4.68
N HIS A 224 4.36 -4.10 -4.49
CA HIS A 224 3.08 -4.31 -3.81
C HIS A 224 2.22 -5.36 -4.51
N VAL A 225 2.06 -5.27 -5.84
CA VAL A 225 1.27 -6.26 -6.58
C VAL A 225 1.92 -7.64 -6.60
N ASN A 226 3.26 -7.72 -6.61
CA ASN A 226 3.95 -9.01 -6.51
C ASN A 226 3.74 -9.68 -5.15
N GLN A 227 3.73 -8.90 -4.07
CA GLN A 227 3.42 -9.42 -2.73
C GLN A 227 2.00 -10.00 -2.67
N LEU A 228 1.03 -9.34 -3.32
CA LEU A 228 -0.34 -9.84 -3.43
C LEU A 228 -0.40 -11.15 -4.24
N SER A 229 0.27 -11.21 -5.39
CA SER A 229 0.32 -12.43 -6.20
C SER A 229 0.96 -13.60 -5.45
N GLN A 230 2.04 -13.35 -4.71
CA GLN A 230 2.69 -14.37 -3.89
C GLN A 230 1.75 -14.91 -2.80
N GLN A 231 0.95 -14.03 -2.18
CA GLN A 231 -0.02 -14.46 -1.18
C GLN A 231 -1.10 -15.38 -1.75
N CYS A 232 -1.53 -15.16 -3.00
CA CYS A 232 -2.46 -16.07 -3.68
C CYS A 232 -1.85 -17.47 -3.86
N VAL A 233 -0.59 -17.54 -4.30
CA VAL A 233 0.12 -18.82 -4.49
C VAL A 233 0.27 -19.54 -3.14
N THR A 234 0.73 -18.85 -2.11
CA THR A 234 0.88 -19.43 -0.77
C THR A 234 -0.46 -19.91 -0.21
N SER A 235 -1.55 -19.19 -0.44
CA SER A 235 -2.88 -19.64 0.00
C SER A 235 -3.32 -20.92 -0.72
N ASP A 236 -3.08 -21.01 -2.03
CA ASP A 236 -3.39 -22.21 -2.82
C ASP A 236 -2.64 -23.45 -2.31
N GLU A 237 -1.34 -23.30 -2.02
CA GLU A 237 -0.51 -24.36 -1.43
C GLU A 237 -1.06 -24.85 -0.08
N LEU A 238 -1.49 -23.94 0.80
CA LEU A 238 -2.07 -24.29 2.09
C LEU A 238 -3.41 -25.03 1.94
N TYR A 239 -4.24 -24.63 0.98
CA TYR A 239 -5.50 -25.32 0.71
C TYR A 239 -5.29 -26.70 0.10
N GLU A 240 -4.24 -26.89 -0.67
CA GLU A 240 -3.89 -28.19 -1.23
C GLU A 240 -3.53 -29.21 -0.14
N GLU A 241 -2.87 -28.79 0.94
CA GLU A 241 -2.62 -29.68 2.10
C GLU A 241 -3.91 -30.16 2.76
N VAL A 242 -4.97 -29.35 2.77
CA VAL A 242 -6.29 -29.78 3.24
C VAL A 242 -6.88 -30.82 2.31
N ARG A 243 -6.82 -30.61 0.99
CA ARG A 243 -7.34 -31.57 0.00
C ARG A 243 -6.64 -32.92 0.09
N LYS A 244 -5.31 -32.91 0.23
CA LYS A 244 -4.51 -34.13 0.45
C LYS A 244 -4.91 -34.87 1.72
N SER A 245 -5.21 -34.17 2.81
CA SER A 245 -5.70 -34.82 4.02
C SER A 245 -7.09 -35.42 3.81
N LEU A 246 -7.99 -34.70 3.15
CA LEU A 246 -9.34 -35.18 2.85
C LEU A 246 -9.34 -36.43 1.95
N ASP A 247 -8.40 -36.52 1.00
CA ASP A 247 -8.21 -37.71 0.15
C ASP A 247 -7.80 -38.96 0.94
N GLN A 248 -7.27 -38.77 2.16
CA GLN A 248 -6.92 -39.85 3.09
C GLN A 248 -8.06 -40.24 4.04
N CYS A 249 -9.24 -39.61 3.95
CA CYS A 249 -10.40 -40.01 4.75
C CYS A 249 -10.92 -41.38 4.31
N ASP A 250 -11.00 -42.33 5.24
CA ASP A 250 -11.57 -43.65 5.00
C ASP A 250 -12.85 -43.83 5.83
N ILE A 251 -13.99 -43.79 5.13
CA ILE A 251 -15.32 -43.93 5.74
C ILE A 251 -15.47 -45.30 6.41
N LYS A 252 -14.92 -46.36 5.81
CA LYS A 252 -15.04 -47.71 6.37
C LYS A 252 -14.22 -47.80 7.66
N GLU A 253 -13.00 -47.30 7.64
CA GLU A 253 -12.13 -47.27 8.81
C GLU A 253 -12.77 -46.49 9.97
N ASP A 254 -13.38 -45.33 9.68
CA ASP A 254 -14.03 -44.50 10.70
C ASP A 254 -15.26 -45.20 11.32
N ILE A 255 -16.08 -45.88 10.51
CA ILE A 255 -17.24 -46.65 11.00
C ILE A 255 -16.79 -47.85 11.84
N GLU A 256 -15.78 -48.60 11.38
CA GLU A 256 -15.20 -49.71 12.12
C GLU A 256 -14.61 -49.23 13.46
N TYR A 257 -13.87 -48.12 13.45
CA TYR A 257 -13.33 -47.48 14.64
C TYR A 257 -14.44 -47.12 15.65
N PHE A 258 -15.53 -46.52 15.18
CA PHE A 258 -16.69 -46.19 16.02
C PHE A 258 -17.33 -47.44 16.64
N ILE A 259 -17.62 -48.46 15.83
CA ILE A 259 -18.22 -49.72 16.30
C ILE A 259 -17.33 -50.36 17.37
N HIS A 260 -16.01 -50.41 17.13
CA HIS A 260 -15.07 -50.98 18.10
C HIS A 260 -15.03 -50.19 19.41
N LEU A 261 -15.14 -48.87 19.36
CA LEU A 261 -15.13 -48.03 20.55
C LEU A 261 -16.46 -48.02 21.33
N ARG A 262 -17.60 -48.16 20.64
CA ARG A 262 -18.95 -47.96 21.21
C ARG A 262 -19.84 -49.20 21.23
N ARG A 263 -19.38 -50.36 20.79
CA ARG A 263 -20.13 -51.63 20.85
C ARG A 263 -20.67 -51.92 22.25
N THR A 264 -21.96 -52.25 22.35
CA THR A 264 -22.66 -52.54 23.62
C THR A 264 -23.01 -54.02 23.82
N GLY A 265 -22.82 -54.85 22.79
CA GLY A 265 -23.10 -56.28 22.82
C GLY A 265 -22.94 -56.88 21.44
N ASP A 266 -22.71 -58.19 21.37
CA ASP A 266 -22.52 -58.96 20.14
C ASP A 266 -23.71 -59.89 19.83
N LYS A 267 -24.71 -59.92 20.72
CA LYS A 267 -25.91 -60.75 20.60
C LYS A 267 -27.18 -59.95 20.86
N PRO A 268 -28.25 -60.18 20.10
CA PRO A 268 -29.54 -59.59 20.38
C PRO A 268 -30.10 -60.10 21.72
N PRO A 269 -31.03 -59.35 22.37
CA PRO A 269 -31.75 -59.83 23.53
C PRO A 269 -32.43 -61.19 23.27
N ALA A 270 -32.45 -62.06 24.28
CA ALA A 270 -33.13 -63.34 24.18
C ALA A 270 -34.65 -63.15 24.01
N PRO A 271 -35.36 -64.05 23.30
CA PRO A 271 -36.81 -64.04 23.23
C PRO A 271 -37.44 -64.06 24.63
N VAL A 272 -38.50 -63.27 24.84
CA VAL A 272 -39.25 -63.28 26.10
C VAL A 272 -40.00 -64.61 26.20
N LEU A 273 -39.74 -65.35 27.28
CA LEU A 273 -40.43 -66.62 27.56
C LEU A 273 -41.64 -66.37 28.45
N TYR A 274 -42.70 -67.15 28.27
CA TYR A 274 -43.88 -67.11 29.14
C TYR A 274 -43.51 -67.57 30.55
N GLU A 275 -43.72 -66.72 31.54
CA GLU A 275 -43.60 -67.05 32.96
C GLU A 275 -45.00 -67.12 33.59
N ASN A 276 -45.36 -68.28 34.11
CA ASN A 276 -46.65 -68.44 34.79
C ASN A 276 -46.58 -67.78 36.18
N PHE A 277 -47.38 -66.72 36.38
CA PHE A 277 -47.40 -65.95 37.62
C PHE A 277 -47.76 -66.77 38.88
N TYR A 278 -48.43 -67.92 38.71
CA TYR A 278 -48.93 -68.76 39.81
C TYR A 278 -48.08 -70.01 40.06
N SER A 279 -47.03 -70.28 39.28
CA SER A 279 -46.15 -71.43 39.54
C SER A 279 -45.08 -71.08 40.57
N SER A 280 -45.16 -71.66 41.77
CA SER A 280 -44.17 -71.49 42.85
C SER A 280 -42.83 -72.21 42.61
N ASP A 281 -42.64 -72.92 41.49
CA ASP A 281 -41.40 -73.62 41.19
C ASP A 281 -40.41 -72.74 40.40
N ARG A 282 -39.55 -72.04 41.13
CA ARG A 282 -38.30 -71.49 40.59
C ARG A 282 -37.29 -72.63 40.39
N ASN A 283 -37.36 -73.35 39.27
CA ASN A 283 -36.33 -74.33 38.89
C ASN A 283 -35.44 -73.79 37.75
N PRO A 284 -34.11 -73.58 37.93
CA PRO A 284 -33.26 -72.86 36.97
C PRO A 284 -32.94 -73.56 35.65
N ASN A 285 -33.43 -74.78 35.37
CA ASN A 285 -32.86 -75.63 34.31
C ASN A 285 -33.86 -76.31 33.36
N ALA A 286 -35.04 -75.75 33.13
CA ALA A 286 -36.04 -76.33 32.23
C ALA A 286 -36.08 -75.66 30.84
N GLY A 287 -34.96 -75.72 30.09
CA GLY A 287 -34.92 -75.36 28.68
C GLY A 287 -35.30 -76.54 27.78
N LYS A 288 -36.60 -76.77 27.54
CA LYS A 288 -37.06 -77.60 26.41
C LYS A 288 -37.77 -76.70 25.39
N ASN A 289 -37.12 -76.61 24.24
CA ASN A 289 -37.51 -75.84 23.06
C ASN A 289 -38.91 -76.23 22.56
N THR A 290 -39.76 -75.22 22.38
CA THR A 290 -40.89 -75.29 21.45
C THR A 290 -40.83 -74.03 20.58
N TRP A 291 -40.36 -74.20 19.34
CA TRP A 291 -40.39 -73.16 18.33
C TRP A 291 -41.82 -73.06 17.80
N ILE A 292 -42.49 -71.93 18.03
CA ILE A 292 -43.73 -71.60 17.32
C ILE A 292 -43.31 -70.90 16.03
N SER A 293 -43.46 -71.58 14.90
CA SER A 293 -43.27 -70.99 13.57
C SER A 293 -44.47 -70.11 13.24
N GLU A 294 -44.35 -68.79 13.43
CA GLU A 294 -45.33 -67.85 12.89
C GLU A 294 -44.87 -67.34 11.52
N SER A 295 -45.58 -67.80 10.49
CA SER A 295 -45.51 -67.24 9.15
C SER A 295 -46.02 -65.81 9.18
N ILE A 296 -45.18 -64.84 8.80
CA ILE A 296 -45.57 -63.42 8.72
C ILE A 296 -46.65 -63.28 7.65
N HIS A 297 -47.83 -62.80 8.07
CA HIS A 297 -48.99 -62.63 7.19
C HIS A 297 -48.69 -61.59 6.08
N PRO A 298 -49.06 -61.85 4.80
CA PRO A 298 -48.70 -61.01 3.64
C PRO A 298 -49.12 -59.53 3.71
N SER A 299 -50.04 -59.17 4.61
CA SER A 299 -50.46 -57.78 4.85
C SER A 299 -49.39 -56.95 5.57
N VAL A 300 -48.52 -57.57 6.38
CA VAL A 300 -47.46 -56.87 7.13
C VAL A 300 -46.31 -56.47 6.19
N LEU A 301 -45.99 -57.31 5.20
CA LEU A 301 -45.01 -57.00 4.15
C LEU A 301 -45.45 -55.83 3.26
N LYS A 302 -46.75 -55.70 2.98
CA LYS A 302 -47.28 -54.55 2.22
C LYS A 302 -47.15 -53.23 3.00
N HIS A 303 -47.30 -53.25 4.32
CA HIS A 303 -47.13 -52.04 5.14
C HIS A 303 -45.66 -51.61 5.24
N LEU A 304 -44.72 -52.56 5.36
CA LEU A 304 -43.29 -52.26 5.36
C LEU A 304 -42.79 -51.71 4.02
N LEU A 305 -43.28 -52.24 2.89
CA LEU A 305 -42.92 -51.73 1.56
C LEU A 305 -43.48 -50.32 1.28
N LEU A 306 -44.68 -50.00 1.78
CA LEU A 306 -45.25 -48.65 1.69
C LEU A 306 -44.45 -47.62 2.51
N ILE A 307 -43.97 -48.00 3.69
CA ILE A 307 -43.13 -47.12 4.53
C ILE A 307 -41.78 -46.82 3.84
N TYR A 308 -41.15 -47.81 3.21
CA TYR A 308 -39.91 -47.61 2.45
C TYR A 308 -40.08 -46.77 1.18
N SER A 309 -41.24 -46.87 0.51
CA SER A 309 -41.55 -46.06 -0.68
C SER A 309 -41.78 -44.58 -0.34
N VAL A 310 -42.44 -44.27 0.78
CA VAL A 310 -42.69 -42.87 1.19
C VAL A 310 -41.40 -42.21 1.69
N TYR A 311 -40.53 -42.95 2.39
CA TYR A 311 -39.22 -42.44 2.82
C TYR A 311 -38.28 -42.15 1.64
N SER A 312 -38.30 -42.98 0.58
CA SER A 312 -37.47 -42.74 -0.61
C SER A 312 -37.92 -41.52 -1.43
N ILE A 313 -39.22 -41.20 -1.46
CA ILE A 313 -39.76 -40.03 -2.17
C ILE A 313 -39.43 -38.73 -1.42
N PHE A 314 -39.44 -38.74 -0.07
CA PHE A 314 -39.06 -37.58 0.73
C PHE A 314 -37.55 -37.26 0.60
N LEU A 315 -36.69 -38.27 0.67
CA LEU A 315 -35.24 -38.13 0.50
C LEU A 315 -34.84 -37.63 -0.89
N PHE A 316 -35.59 -37.97 -1.95
CA PHE A 316 -35.30 -37.47 -3.30
C PHE A 316 -35.72 -36.00 -3.49
N SER A 317 -36.75 -35.53 -2.77
CA SER A 317 -37.22 -34.13 -2.85
C SER A 317 -36.31 -33.14 -2.10
N GLU A 318 -35.70 -33.54 -0.99
CA GLU A 318 -34.76 -32.69 -0.24
C GLU A 318 -33.40 -32.54 -0.95
N ILE A 319 -33.00 -33.50 -1.78
CA ILE A 319 -31.74 -33.45 -2.55
C ILE A 319 -31.87 -32.51 -3.77
N GLN A 320 -33.06 -32.29 -4.33
CA GLN A 320 -33.27 -31.35 -5.45
C GLN A 320 -33.54 -29.89 -5.03
N ALA A 321 -33.85 -29.62 -3.76
CA ALA A 321 -34.16 -28.27 -3.27
C ALA A 321 -32.92 -27.48 -2.77
N GLY A 322 -31.76 -28.12 -2.64
CA GLY A 322 -30.52 -27.51 -2.17
C GLY A 322 -29.66 -26.89 -3.28
N HIS A 323 -30.22 -25.97 -4.09
CA HIS A 323 -29.43 -25.15 -5.00
C HIS A 323 -29.07 -23.82 -4.32
N PHE A 324 -27.75 -23.65 -4.15
CA PHE A 324 -26.99 -22.39 -4.03
C PHE A 324 -27.79 -21.09 -4.26
N THR A 325 -27.87 -20.28 -3.20
CA THR A 325 -27.77 -18.81 -3.28
C THR A 325 -26.75 -18.34 -2.27
#